data_AF-A0AAW0ERH6-F1
#
_entry.id   AF-A0AAW0ERH6-F1
#
_cell.length_a   1.000
_cell.length_b   1.000
_cell.length_c   1.000
_cell.angle_alpha   90.00
_cell.angle_beta   90.00
_cell.angle_gamma   90.00
#
_symmetry.space_group_name_H-M   'P 1'
#
loop_
_entity.id
_entity.type
_entity.pdbx_description
1 polymer ?
#
loop_
_entity_poly.entity_id
_entity_poly.type
_entity_poly.pdbx_seq_one_letter_code
_entity_poly.pdbx_strand_id
1 'polypeptide(L)'
;MDSMKSKSAMLMTKGIMDLRSDPPRLICTILRYKHPETHKEVTLYPVPNIAAPAYFQRVLDGDALQRSFDKILCEDGRLPFQAGTVQAARQQLLRRLFPFFSIRPVVADGEKFDGVIARDALESRMAYQMVLEGYDPPVDPRARRAVGRIASYPERTRVVVPWGVYHMPYFRYRLEKDGFEALPSEEVVVFGFQQVMGLFFLSGVVFFAFTFVLFRLVFG
;
A
#
# COMPACT_ATOMS: atom_id res chain seq x y z
N MET A 1 8.88 11.63 24.68
CA MET A 1 7.90 10.71 24.04
C MET A 1 7.10 11.39 22.91
N ASP A 2 7.53 12.55 22.39
CA ASP A 2 6.78 13.31 21.37
C ASP A 2 7.15 13.01 19.90
N SER A 3 8.27 12.33 19.65
CA SER A 3 8.78 12.05 18.29
C SER A 3 7.91 11.07 17.47
N MET A 4 7.13 10.18 18.10
CA MET A 4 6.31 9.22 17.36
C MET A 4 5.01 9.82 16.82
N LYS A 5 4.44 10.83 17.51
CA LYS A 5 3.24 11.53 17.05
C LYS A 5 3.54 12.45 15.85
N SER A 6 4.72 13.09 15.81
CA SER A 6 5.10 13.95 14.68
C SER A 6 5.32 13.17 13.37
N LYS A 7 5.83 11.94 13.46
CA LYS A 7 6.20 11.11 12.31
C LYS A 7 5.00 10.59 11.52
N SER A 8 3.92 10.19 12.21
CA SER A 8 2.68 9.77 11.53
C SER A 8 1.91 10.97 10.98
N ALA A 9 1.96 12.11 11.67
CA ALA A 9 1.37 13.36 11.21
C ALA A 9 1.97 13.83 9.87
N MET A 10 3.25 13.55 9.60
CA MET A 10 3.91 13.95 8.34
C MET A 10 3.34 13.29 7.07
N LEU A 11 2.86 12.04 7.15
CA LEU A 11 2.12 11.46 6.02
C LEU A 11 0.73 12.06 5.89
N MET A 12 0.14 12.47 7.02
CA MET A 12 -1.15 13.13 7.06
C MET A 12 -1.10 14.52 6.41
N THR A 13 -0.02 15.26 6.63
CA THR A 13 0.15 16.58 6.01
C THR A 13 0.43 16.52 4.50
N LYS A 14 0.91 15.40 3.97
CA LYS A 14 1.16 15.23 2.51
C LYS A 14 -0.05 14.67 1.74
N GLY A 15 -1.21 14.54 2.38
CA GLY A 15 -2.48 14.17 1.75
C GLY A 15 -2.55 12.72 1.24
N ILE A 16 -1.65 11.84 1.72
CA ILE A 16 -1.61 10.42 1.32
C ILE A 16 -2.48 9.57 2.26
N MET A 17 -2.43 9.85 3.56
CA MET A 17 -3.26 9.22 4.59
C MET A 17 -3.91 10.32 5.42
N ASP A 18 -5.05 10.07 6.05
CA ASP A 18 -5.67 11.03 6.96
C ASP A 18 -6.38 10.28 8.10
N LEU A 19 -6.30 10.81 9.32
CA LEU A 19 -7.05 10.31 10.46
C LEU A 19 -8.19 11.28 10.76
N ARG A 20 -9.42 10.86 10.46
CA ARG A 20 -10.61 11.64 10.80
C ARG A 20 -11.17 11.19 12.13
N SER A 21 -11.62 12.14 12.94
CA SER A 21 -12.08 11.91 14.31
C SER A 21 -13.59 11.68 14.43
N ASP A 22 -14.39 12.03 13.41
CA ASP A 22 -15.85 11.98 13.49
C ASP A 22 -16.51 11.34 12.25
N PRO A 23 -16.90 10.05 12.31
CA PRO A 23 -16.41 9.04 13.25
C PRO A 23 -14.91 8.71 13.04
N PRO A 24 -14.21 8.16 14.06
CA PRO A 24 -12.80 7.77 13.96
C PRO A 24 -12.52 6.81 12.79
N ARG A 25 -11.74 7.26 11.81
CA ARG A 25 -11.37 6.46 10.63
C ARG A 25 -10.05 6.90 10.03
N LEU A 26 -9.29 5.91 9.55
CA LEU A 26 -8.10 6.10 8.75
C LEU A 26 -8.49 6.06 7.27
N ILE A 27 -8.09 7.08 6.52
CA ILE A 27 -8.39 7.27 5.10
C ILE A 27 -7.08 7.24 4.32
N CYS A 28 -7.12 6.73 3.10
CA CYS A 28 -6.08 6.90 2.10
C CYS A 28 -6.67 7.66 0.92
N THR A 29 -5.85 8.53 0.32
CA THR A 29 -6.21 9.23 -0.91
C THR A 29 -5.61 8.48 -2.09
N ILE A 30 -6.48 7.90 -2.93
CA ILE A 30 -6.11 7.36 -4.22
C ILE A 30 -5.93 8.54 -5.18
N LEU A 31 -4.72 8.67 -5.73
CA LEU A 31 -4.39 9.75 -6.65
C LEU A 31 -4.37 9.21 -8.07
N ARG A 32 -4.91 10.00 -9.00
CA ARG A 32 -4.96 9.66 -10.43
C ARG A 32 -4.35 10.80 -11.21
N TYR A 33 -3.58 10.44 -12.23
CA TYR A 33 -2.84 11.38 -13.05
C TYR A 33 -3.00 11.01 -14.52
N LYS A 34 -2.99 12.02 -15.40
CA LYS A 34 -3.00 11.81 -16.85
C LYS A 34 -2.03 12.77 -17.53
N HIS A 35 -1.21 12.25 -18.44
CA HIS A 35 -0.34 13.08 -19.26
C HIS A 35 -1.15 13.65 -20.45
N PRO A 36 -1.12 14.97 -20.71
CA PRO A 36 -1.93 15.57 -21.77
C PRO A 36 -1.54 15.09 -23.17
N GLU A 37 -0.24 15.00 -23.44
CA GLU A 37 0.27 14.59 -24.77
C GLU A 37 0.20 13.08 -25.00
N THR A 38 0.85 12.28 -24.15
CA THR A 38 0.93 10.82 -24.32
C THR A 38 -0.34 10.07 -23.89
N HIS A 39 -1.28 10.76 -23.24
CA HIS A 39 -2.51 10.20 -22.67
C HIS A 39 -2.30 9.00 -21.71
N LYS A 40 -1.07 8.79 -21.21
CA LYS A 40 -0.78 7.79 -20.19
C LYS A 40 -1.51 8.16 -18.91
N GLU A 41 -2.10 7.16 -18.26
CA GLU A 41 -2.78 7.35 -16.97
C GLU A 41 -1.99 6.62 -15.88
N VAL A 42 -1.79 7.28 -14.75
CA VAL A 42 -1.08 6.71 -13.59
C VAL A 42 -1.99 6.81 -12.38
N THR A 43 -2.28 5.67 -11.77
CA THR A 43 -3.06 5.57 -10.54
C THR A 43 -2.14 5.15 -9.39
N LEU A 44 -2.03 5.99 -8.37
CA LEU A 44 -1.27 5.71 -7.16
C LEU A 44 -2.21 5.10 -6.12
N TYR A 45 -1.92 3.87 -5.70
CA TYR A 45 -2.65 3.15 -4.66
C TYR A 45 -1.77 3.05 -3.41
N PRO A 46 -1.96 3.92 -2.40
CA PRO A 46 -1.17 3.88 -1.17
C PRO A 46 -1.49 2.60 -0.39
N VAL A 47 -0.48 1.81 -0.08
CA VAL A 47 -0.63 0.54 0.63
C VAL A 47 0.02 0.67 2.01
N PRO A 48 -0.77 0.96 3.06
CA PRO A 48 -0.26 0.96 4.43
C PRO A 48 0.05 -0.47 4.88
N ASN A 49 0.85 -0.60 5.95
CA ASN A 49 1.20 -1.93 6.47
C ASN A 49 0.00 -2.66 7.07
N ILE A 50 -0.98 -1.91 7.59
CA ILE A 50 -2.21 -2.43 8.20
C ILE A 50 -3.41 -1.72 7.57
N ALA A 51 -4.40 -2.49 7.13
CA ALA A 51 -5.66 -1.99 6.58
C ALA A 51 -6.78 -3.03 6.76
N ALA A 52 -8.02 -2.61 6.53
CA ALA A 52 -9.15 -3.51 6.41
C ALA A 52 -8.94 -4.46 5.20
N PRO A 53 -9.37 -5.73 5.27
CA PRO A 53 -9.19 -6.68 4.18
C PRO A 53 -9.81 -6.20 2.86
N ALA A 54 -10.96 -5.53 2.92
CA ALA A 54 -11.64 -4.95 1.75
C ALA A 54 -10.77 -3.90 1.04
N TYR A 55 -9.96 -3.14 1.79
CA TYR A 55 -9.02 -2.20 1.20
C TYR A 55 -7.93 -2.94 0.42
N PHE A 56 -7.31 -3.97 1.02
CA PHE A 56 -6.29 -4.76 0.32
C PHE A 56 -6.84 -5.55 -0.86
N GLN A 57 -8.09 -6.02 -0.81
CA GLN A 57 -8.76 -6.61 -1.99
C GLN A 57 -8.90 -5.60 -3.12
N ARG A 58 -9.01 -4.30 -2.83
CA ARG A 58 -9.07 -3.28 -3.87
C ARG A 58 -7.70 -2.95 -4.44
N VAL A 59 -6.69 -2.78 -3.59
CA VAL A 59 -5.39 -2.20 -4.00
C VAL A 59 -4.29 -3.23 -4.26
N LEU A 60 -4.46 -4.48 -3.79
CA LEU A 60 -3.47 -5.56 -3.94
C LEU A 60 -4.04 -6.83 -4.60
N ASP A 61 -5.33 -6.89 -4.96
CA ASP A 61 -5.85 -8.06 -5.68
C ASP A 61 -5.33 -8.09 -7.11
N GLY A 62 -4.41 -9.02 -7.38
CA GLY A 62 -3.73 -9.07 -8.65
C GLY A 62 -4.65 -9.35 -9.83
N ASP A 63 -5.73 -10.11 -9.67
CA ASP A 63 -6.65 -10.42 -10.75
C ASP A 63 -7.50 -9.19 -11.08
N ALA A 64 -7.97 -8.46 -10.07
CA ALA A 64 -8.71 -7.22 -10.25
C ALA A 64 -7.84 -6.13 -10.89
N LEU A 65 -6.58 -5.99 -10.46
CA LEU A 65 -5.63 -5.04 -11.03
C LEU A 65 -5.32 -5.35 -12.50
N GLN A 66 -5.09 -6.62 -12.83
CA GLN A 66 -4.78 -7.04 -14.21
C GLN A 66 -5.94 -6.83 -15.18
N ARG A 67 -7.20 -6.88 -14.70
CA ARG A 67 -8.37 -6.55 -15.53
C ARG A 67 -8.51 -5.05 -15.79
N SER A 68 -8.12 -4.23 -14.82
CA SER A 68 -8.40 -2.78 -14.84
C SER A 68 -7.26 -1.96 -15.46
N PHE A 69 -6.04 -2.48 -15.43
CA PHE A 69 -4.83 -1.77 -15.85
C PHE A 69 -4.04 -2.56 -16.89
N ASP A 70 -3.28 -1.81 -17.68
CA ASP A 70 -2.44 -2.37 -18.74
C ASP A 70 -1.08 -2.78 -18.14
N LYS A 71 -0.59 -2.01 -17.15
CA LYS A 71 0.62 -2.30 -16.38
C LYS A 71 0.45 -2.08 -14.88
N ILE A 72 1.05 -2.94 -14.08
CA ILE A 72 1.05 -2.89 -12.62
C ILE A 72 2.50 -2.76 -12.15
N LEU A 73 2.85 -1.60 -11.62
CA LEU A 73 4.23 -1.25 -11.32
C LEU A 73 4.55 -1.52 -9.85
N CYS A 74 5.57 -2.34 -9.57
CA CYS A 74 5.96 -2.85 -8.27
C CYS A 74 7.46 -2.64 -7.98
N GLU A 75 8.02 -1.46 -8.28
CA GLU A 75 9.43 -1.15 -7.93
C GLU A 75 9.66 -1.01 -6.41
N ASP A 76 8.60 -1.08 -5.59
CA ASP A 76 8.72 -1.14 -4.13
C ASP A 76 9.14 -2.53 -3.60
N GLY A 77 9.33 -3.50 -4.49
CA GLY A 77 9.74 -4.87 -4.16
C GLY A 77 8.56 -5.79 -3.82
N ARG A 78 7.34 -5.41 -4.22
CA ARG A 78 6.10 -6.18 -4.01
C ARG A 78 5.59 -6.88 -5.27
N LEU A 79 6.48 -7.30 -6.17
CA LEU A 79 6.07 -8.16 -7.29
C LEU A 79 5.25 -9.37 -6.77
N PRO A 80 4.23 -9.84 -7.47
CA PRO A 80 3.44 -10.96 -6.97
C PRO A 80 4.26 -12.25 -6.98
N PHE A 81 3.86 -13.22 -6.15
CA PHE A 81 4.32 -14.60 -6.33
C PHE A 81 3.49 -15.30 -7.40
N GLN A 82 4.12 -16.11 -8.24
CA GLN A 82 3.41 -16.91 -9.23
C GLN A 82 2.74 -18.12 -8.56
N ALA A 83 1.46 -18.32 -8.86
CA ALA A 83 0.67 -19.45 -8.37
C ALA A 83 1.31 -20.79 -8.78
N GLY A 84 1.08 -21.82 -7.97
CA GLY A 84 1.68 -23.15 -8.17
C GLY A 84 3.06 -23.33 -7.54
N THR A 85 3.69 -22.26 -7.02
CA THR A 85 4.96 -22.35 -6.29
C THR A 85 4.75 -22.58 -4.78
N VAL A 86 5.75 -23.19 -4.12
CA VAL A 86 5.75 -23.38 -2.65
C VAL A 86 5.68 -22.04 -1.92
N GLN A 87 6.35 -21.01 -2.43
CA GLN A 87 6.33 -19.67 -1.84
C GLN A 87 4.95 -19.02 -1.97
N ALA A 88 4.28 -19.20 -3.11
CA ALA A 88 2.90 -18.74 -3.29
C ALA A 88 1.93 -19.41 -2.32
N ALA A 89 2.04 -20.74 -2.10
CA ALA A 89 1.20 -21.45 -1.14
C ALA A 89 1.38 -20.91 0.29
N ARG A 90 2.65 -20.70 0.71
CA ARG A 90 2.96 -20.08 2.00
C ARG A 90 2.37 -18.68 2.12
N GLN A 91 2.45 -17.88 1.06
CA GLN A 91 1.86 -16.53 1.11
C GLN A 91 0.34 -16.52 1.11
N GLN A 92 -0.32 -17.43 0.40
CA GLN A 92 -1.77 -17.57 0.49
C GLN A 92 -2.20 -17.96 1.91
N LEU A 93 -1.46 -18.85 2.58
CA LEU A 93 -1.71 -19.19 3.98
C LEU A 93 -1.54 -17.96 4.90
N LEU A 94 -0.44 -17.21 4.75
CA LEU A 94 -0.21 -15.99 5.52
C LEU A 94 -1.31 -14.95 5.30
N ARG A 95 -1.78 -14.74 4.06
CA ARG A 95 -2.90 -13.84 3.75
C ARG A 95 -4.20 -14.26 4.43
N ARG A 96 -4.45 -15.55 4.57
CA ARG A 96 -5.64 -16.08 5.28
C ARG A 96 -5.53 -15.89 6.79
N LEU A 97 -4.35 -16.10 7.37
CA LEU A 97 -4.13 -15.95 8.81
C LEU A 97 -4.04 -14.48 9.26
N PHE A 98 -3.52 -13.61 8.39
CA PHE A 98 -3.23 -12.21 8.69
C PHE A 98 -3.87 -11.26 7.66
N PRO A 99 -5.21 -11.26 7.53
CA PRO A 99 -5.91 -10.54 6.46
C PRO A 99 -5.84 -9.00 6.58
N PHE A 100 -5.42 -8.49 7.75
CA PHE A 100 -5.26 -7.07 8.05
C PHE A 100 -3.86 -6.53 7.75
N PHE A 101 -2.93 -7.35 7.27
CA PHE A 101 -1.57 -6.94 6.94
C PHE A 101 -1.34 -6.89 5.42
N SER A 102 -0.54 -5.91 4.99
CA SER A 102 -0.13 -5.78 3.58
C SER A 102 0.83 -6.91 3.20
N ILE A 103 0.27 -8.03 2.76
CA ILE A 103 1.01 -9.19 2.29
C ILE A 103 1.03 -9.21 0.76
N ARG A 104 2.18 -9.57 0.18
CA ARG A 104 2.37 -9.61 -1.29
C ARG A 104 1.31 -10.51 -1.94
N PRO A 105 0.75 -10.08 -3.09
CA PRO A 105 -0.24 -10.88 -3.80
C PRO A 105 0.35 -12.14 -4.42
N VAL A 106 -0.56 -13.04 -4.76
CA VAL A 106 -0.27 -14.26 -5.53
C VAL A 106 -1.16 -14.20 -6.77
N VAL A 107 -0.59 -14.41 -7.94
CA VAL A 107 -1.27 -14.31 -9.23
C VAL A 107 -1.01 -15.54 -10.08
N ALA A 108 -1.97 -15.90 -10.94
CA ALA A 108 -1.80 -16.99 -11.89
C ALA A 108 -0.78 -16.63 -12.98
N ASP A 109 -0.91 -15.42 -13.53
CA ASP A 109 -0.03 -14.83 -14.52
C ASP A 109 0.45 -13.45 -14.04
N GLY A 110 1.74 -13.19 -14.24
CA GLY A 110 2.44 -11.99 -13.82
C GLY A 110 2.83 -11.06 -14.96
N GLU A 111 2.44 -11.32 -16.21
CA GLU A 111 2.90 -10.59 -17.41
C GLU A 111 2.74 -9.06 -17.32
N LYS A 112 1.65 -8.60 -16.70
CA LYS A 112 1.38 -7.16 -16.52
C LYS A 112 2.15 -6.51 -15.37
N PHE A 113 2.81 -7.30 -14.53
CA PHE A 113 3.55 -6.81 -13.36
C PHE A 113 5.00 -6.50 -13.72
N ASP A 114 5.37 -5.23 -13.62
CA ASP A 114 6.72 -4.74 -13.86
C ASP A 114 7.34 -4.25 -12.54
N GLY A 115 8.65 -4.43 -12.34
CA GLY A 115 9.33 -3.89 -11.14
C GLY A 115 10.54 -4.70 -10.73
N VAL A 116 10.88 -4.61 -9.43
CA VAL A 116 12.00 -5.38 -8.84
C VAL A 116 11.48 -6.51 -7.96
N ILE A 117 12.20 -7.64 -8.00
CA ILE A 117 11.81 -8.87 -7.27
C ILE A 117 11.99 -8.68 -5.76
N ALA A 118 13.09 -8.03 -5.37
CA ALA A 118 13.51 -7.86 -4.00
C ALA A 118 13.51 -6.40 -3.59
N ARG A 119 13.04 -6.16 -2.37
CA ARG A 119 13.09 -4.86 -1.72
C ARG A 119 14.53 -4.59 -1.25
N ASP A 120 15.10 -3.49 -1.72
CA ASP A 120 16.23 -2.84 -1.05
C ASP A 120 15.78 -2.15 0.26
N ALA A 121 16.30 -2.61 1.39
CA ALA A 121 15.95 -2.05 2.70
C ALA A 121 16.45 -0.61 2.88
N LEU A 122 17.59 -0.24 2.28
CA LEU A 122 18.18 1.09 2.37
C LEU A 122 17.31 2.11 1.64
N GLU A 123 16.86 1.79 0.42
CA GLU A 123 15.99 2.69 -0.35
C GLU A 123 14.66 2.93 0.37
N SER A 124 14.05 1.90 0.94
CA SER A 124 12.81 2.06 1.71
C SER A 124 13.03 2.90 2.97
N ARG A 125 14.17 2.72 3.66
CA ARG A 125 14.52 3.51 4.83
C ARG A 125 14.75 4.97 4.44
N MET A 126 15.41 5.21 3.32
CA MET A 126 15.65 6.57 2.81
C MET A 126 14.34 7.26 2.45
N ALA A 127 13.45 6.61 1.68
CA ALA A 127 12.13 7.18 1.37
C ALA A 127 11.34 7.52 2.64
N TYR A 128 11.36 6.61 3.63
CA TYR A 128 10.77 6.85 4.94
C TYR A 128 11.39 8.06 5.65
N GLN A 129 12.72 8.13 5.77
CA GLN A 129 13.42 9.23 6.44
C GLN A 129 13.18 10.58 5.75
N MET A 130 13.23 10.63 4.41
CA MET A 130 12.97 11.86 3.65
C MET A 130 11.56 12.40 3.90
N VAL A 131 10.56 11.52 4.05
CA VAL A 131 9.21 11.92 4.44
C VAL A 131 9.19 12.40 5.89
N LEU A 132 9.85 11.70 6.81
CA LEU A 132 9.86 12.06 8.24
C LEU A 132 10.61 13.35 8.57
N GLU A 133 11.68 13.62 7.85
CA GLU A 133 12.52 14.81 8.03
C GLU A 133 11.94 16.02 7.28
N GLY A 134 10.84 15.81 6.54
CA GLY A 134 10.11 16.88 5.89
C GLY A 134 10.79 17.47 4.65
N TYR A 135 11.65 16.69 3.99
CA TYR A 135 12.25 17.12 2.73
C TYR A 135 11.18 17.44 1.67
N ASP A 136 11.44 18.50 0.91
CA ASP A 136 10.56 18.95 -0.18
C ASP A 136 11.38 19.41 -1.42
N PRO A 137 11.38 18.63 -2.52
CA PRO A 137 10.73 17.33 -2.64
C PRO A 137 11.45 16.26 -1.81
N PRO A 138 10.74 15.26 -1.30
CA PRO A 138 11.37 14.08 -0.71
C PRO A 138 12.19 13.34 -1.78
N VAL A 139 13.13 12.47 -1.39
CA VAL A 139 13.93 11.68 -2.36
C VAL A 139 13.55 10.22 -2.28
N ASP A 140 13.20 9.62 -3.42
CA ASP A 140 12.94 8.19 -3.53
C ASP A 140 13.46 7.61 -4.88
N PRO A 141 14.57 6.86 -4.86
CA PRO A 141 15.16 6.24 -6.05
C PRO A 141 14.20 5.31 -6.80
N ARG A 142 13.27 4.67 -6.09
CA ARG A 142 12.31 3.73 -6.70
C ARG A 142 11.30 4.46 -7.53
N ALA A 143 10.71 5.50 -6.96
CA ALA A 143 9.78 6.34 -7.69
C ALA A 143 10.49 7.03 -8.87
N ARG A 144 11.78 7.41 -8.74
CA ARG A 144 12.58 7.89 -9.89
C ARG A 144 12.69 6.84 -11.00
N ARG A 145 13.05 5.59 -10.68
CA ARG A 145 13.11 4.49 -11.66
C ARG A 145 11.75 4.19 -12.28
N ALA A 146 10.71 4.16 -11.46
CA ALA A 146 9.35 3.89 -11.89
C ALA A 146 8.84 4.91 -12.90
N VAL A 147 9.11 6.21 -12.68
CA VAL A 147 8.74 7.24 -13.66
C VAL A 147 9.50 7.06 -14.98
N GLY A 148 10.79 6.71 -14.92
CA GLY A 148 11.55 6.33 -16.11
C GLY A 148 10.95 5.13 -16.86
N ARG A 149 10.44 4.13 -16.14
CA ARG A 149 9.74 2.98 -16.74
C ARG A 149 8.38 3.35 -17.33
N ILE A 150 7.61 4.21 -16.65
CA ILE A 150 6.34 4.73 -17.19
C ILE A 150 6.58 5.48 -18.50
N ALA A 151 7.67 6.24 -18.60
CA ALA A 151 8.03 6.94 -19.83
C ALA A 151 8.28 5.99 -21.00
N SER A 152 8.84 4.80 -20.75
CA SER A 152 9.10 3.80 -21.80
C SER A 152 7.88 3.00 -22.23
N TYR A 153 6.75 3.09 -21.52
CA TYR A 153 5.54 2.40 -21.93
C TYR A 153 4.90 3.05 -23.16
N PRO A 154 4.10 2.28 -23.93
CA PRO A 154 3.31 2.85 -25.01
C PRO A 154 2.41 3.99 -24.54
N GLU A 155 2.07 4.90 -25.44
CA GLU A 155 1.06 5.92 -25.18
C GLU A 155 -0.29 5.29 -24.80
N ARG A 156 -1.13 6.04 -24.09
CA ARG A 156 -2.45 5.60 -23.58
C ARG A 156 -2.43 4.42 -22.59
N THR A 157 -1.24 3.97 -22.18
CA THR A 157 -1.11 2.92 -21.15
C THR A 157 -1.67 3.41 -19.82
N ARG A 158 -2.53 2.59 -19.21
CA ARG A 158 -3.02 2.77 -17.84
C ARG A 158 -2.16 1.97 -16.87
N VAL A 159 -1.46 2.69 -16.00
CA VAL A 159 -0.52 2.15 -15.01
C VAL A 159 -1.11 2.29 -13.61
N VAL A 160 -0.99 1.26 -12.80
CA VAL A 160 -1.27 1.32 -11.36
C VAL A 160 -0.02 1.07 -10.55
N VAL A 161 0.12 1.80 -9.44
CA VAL A 161 1.29 1.77 -8.55
C VAL A 161 0.82 1.44 -7.12
N PRO A 162 0.68 0.14 -6.76
CA PRO A 162 0.22 -0.30 -5.45
C PRO A 162 1.35 -0.37 -4.42
N TRP A 163 1.92 0.78 -4.06
CA TRP A 163 3.14 0.83 -3.24
C TRP A 163 2.91 1.25 -1.79
N GLY A 164 3.90 0.97 -0.95
CA GLY A 164 4.00 1.54 0.39
C GLY A 164 3.76 3.06 0.43
N VAL A 165 2.99 3.52 1.42
CA VAL A 165 2.56 4.93 1.59
C VAL A 165 3.71 5.95 1.58
N TYR A 166 4.91 5.57 2.03
CA TYR A 166 6.08 6.46 2.11
C TYR A 166 6.67 6.81 0.74
N HIS A 167 6.37 6.03 -0.30
CA HIS A 167 6.88 6.27 -1.64
C HIS A 167 6.01 7.26 -2.43
N MET A 168 4.75 7.44 -2.01
CA MET A 168 3.77 8.25 -2.73
C MET A 168 4.10 9.75 -2.82
N PRO A 169 4.62 10.41 -1.77
CA PRO A 169 4.92 11.84 -1.85
C PRO A 169 5.90 12.22 -2.97
N TYR A 170 7.00 11.46 -3.13
CA TYR A 170 7.95 11.75 -4.21
C TYR A 170 7.38 11.37 -5.57
N PHE A 171 6.66 10.25 -5.66
CA PHE A 171 6.04 9.82 -6.90
C PHE A 171 5.07 10.89 -7.43
N ARG A 172 4.20 11.39 -6.56
CA ARG A 172 3.32 12.54 -6.83
C ARG A 172 4.08 13.74 -7.37
N TYR A 173 5.08 14.23 -6.63
CA TYR A 173 5.90 15.36 -7.04
C TYR A 173 6.52 15.14 -8.42
N ARG A 174 7.03 13.93 -8.68
CA ARG A 174 7.71 13.63 -9.92
C ARG A 174 6.75 13.53 -11.11
N LEU A 175 5.56 12.98 -10.93
CA LEU A 175 4.52 12.96 -11.97
C LEU A 175 4.11 14.38 -12.36
N GLU A 176 3.82 15.23 -11.37
CA GLU A 176 3.44 16.64 -11.59
C GLU A 176 4.57 17.39 -12.31
N LYS A 177 5.83 17.18 -11.91
CA LYS A 177 7.00 17.78 -12.57
C LYS A 177 7.20 17.29 -14.00
N ASP A 178 6.82 16.06 -14.31
CA ASP A 178 6.94 15.46 -15.64
C ASP A 178 5.68 15.71 -16.50
N GLY A 179 4.85 16.69 -16.12
CA GLY A 179 3.74 17.18 -16.93
C GLY A 179 2.44 16.39 -16.81
N PHE A 180 2.34 15.47 -15.84
CA PHE A 180 1.07 14.81 -15.57
C PHE A 180 0.12 15.73 -14.80
N GLU A 181 -1.12 15.79 -15.28
CA GLU A 181 -2.19 16.54 -14.64
C GLU A 181 -2.93 15.65 -13.65
N ALA A 182 -3.18 16.19 -12.46
CA ALA A 182 -3.97 15.49 -11.43
C ALA A 182 -5.44 15.41 -11.86
N LEU A 183 -5.97 14.20 -11.88
CA LEU A 183 -7.40 13.92 -12.01
C LEU A 183 -8.06 13.93 -10.61
N PRO A 184 -9.41 13.97 -10.53
CA PRO A 184 -10.11 13.90 -9.25
C PRO A 184 -9.61 12.73 -8.39
N SER A 185 -9.16 13.06 -7.17
CA SER A 185 -8.72 12.07 -6.20
C SER A 185 -9.91 11.41 -5.51
N GLU A 186 -9.71 10.19 -5.04
CA GLU A 186 -10.73 9.43 -4.31
C GLU A 186 -10.24 9.14 -2.89
N GLU A 187 -11.07 9.46 -1.90
CA GLU A 187 -10.80 9.12 -0.51
C GLU A 187 -11.44 7.78 -0.15
N VAL A 188 -10.64 6.86 0.37
CA VAL A 188 -11.10 5.52 0.73
C VAL A 188 -10.79 5.23 2.19
N VAL A 189 -11.79 4.72 2.92
CA VAL A 189 -11.60 4.28 4.29
C VAL A 189 -10.75 3.00 4.31
N VAL A 190 -9.58 3.12 4.92
CA VAL A 190 -8.59 2.04 5.09
C VAL A 190 -8.90 1.24 6.33
N PHE A 191 -9.28 1.90 7.42
CA PHE A 191 -9.54 1.28 8.70
C PHE A 191 -10.56 2.12 9.47
N GLY A 192 -11.75 1.57 9.75
CA GLY A 192 -12.84 2.28 10.41
C GLY A 192 -13.12 1.76 11.82
N PHE A 193 -14.01 2.46 12.52
CA PHE A 193 -14.45 2.11 13.87
C PHE A 193 -14.96 0.67 14.00
N GLN A 194 -15.70 0.16 13.00
CA GLN A 194 -16.19 -1.22 13.01
C GLN A 194 -15.05 -2.25 13.03
N GLN A 195 -13.98 -2.02 12.26
CA GLN A 195 -12.82 -2.92 12.23
C GLN A 195 -12.03 -2.85 13.54
N VAL A 196 -11.93 -1.66 14.15
CA VAL A 196 -11.32 -1.48 15.48
C VAL A 196 -12.09 -2.29 16.53
N MET A 197 -13.41 -2.15 16.58
CA MET A 197 -14.27 -2.89 17.52
C MET A 197 -14.19 -4.40 17.30
N GLY A 198 -14.19 -4.86 16.05
CA GLY A 198 -14.02 -6.28 15.72
C GLY A 198 -12.68 -6.84 16.21
N LEU A 199 -11.58 -6.09 16.06
CA LEU A 199 -10.27 -6.49 16.55
C LEU A 199 -10.24 -6.57 18.08
N PHE A 200 -10.81 -5.59 18.78
CA PHE A 200 -10.91 -5.62 20.24
C PHE A 200 -11.75 -6.79 20.75
N PHE A 201 -12.90 -7.04 20.13
CA PHE A 201 -13.77 -8.17 20.47
C PHE A 201 -13.04 -9.51 20.31
N LEU A 202 -12.41 -9.73 19.15
CA LEU A 202 -11.64 -10.95 18.89
C LEU A 202 -10.49 -11.13 19.88
N SER A 203 -9.74 -10.04 20.16
CA SER A 203 -8.64 -10.05 21.13
C SER A 203 -9.14 -10.41 22.53
N GLY A 204 -10.30 -9.88 22.94
CA GLY A 204 -10.95 -10.22 24.20
C GLY A 204 -11.35 -11.68 24.30
N VAL A 205 -11.93 -12.25 23.23
CA VAL A 205 -12.30 -13.68 23.16
C VAL A 205 -11.06 -14.57 23.26
N VAL A 206 -9.99 -14.26 22.51
CA VAL A 206 -8.74 -15.04 22.54
C VAL A 206 -8.08 -14.95 23.91
N PHE A 207 -8.01 -13.74 24.50
CA PHE A 207 -7.47 -13.54 25.84
C PHE A 207 -8.25 -14.32 26.90
N PHE A 208 -9.58 -14.28 26.84
CA PHE A 208 -10.44 -15.05 27.75
C PHE A 208 -10.22 -16.55 27.58
N ALA A 209 -10.19 -17.06 26.36
CA ALA A 209 -9.95 -18.47 26.07
C ALA A 209 -8.56 -18.93 26.57
N PHE A 210 -7.51 -18.14 26.33
CA PHE A 210 -6.17 -18.42 26.81
C PHE A 210 -6.13 -18.46 28.34
N THR A 211 -6.72 -17.47 29.00
CA THR A 211 -6.79 -17.39 30.46
C THR A 211 -7.57 -18.57 31.05
N PHE A 212 -8.68 -18.97 30.43
CA PHE A 212 -9.48 -20.13 30.85
C PHE A 212 -8.69 -21.44 30.73
N VAL A 213 -7.99 -21.66 29.63
CA VAL A 213 -7.12 -22.83 29.44
C VAL A 213 -6.00 -22.84 30.49
N LEU A 214 -5.36 -21.70 30.73
CA LEU A 214 -4.28 -21.59 31.72
C LEU A 214 -4.79 -21.87 33.14
N PHE A 215 -5.96 -21.33 33.49
CA PHE A 215 -6.63 -21.60 34.76
C PHE A 215 -6.95 -23.09 34.94
N ARG A 216 -7.48 -23.74 33.88
CA ARG A 216 -7.74 -25.18 33.87
C ARG A 216 -6.47 -26.02 34.00
N LEU A 217 -5.34 -25.59 33.46
CA LEU A 217 -4.07 -26.32 33.58
C LEU A 217 -3.43 -26.17 34.97
N VAL A 218 -3.67 -25.06 35.66
CA VAL A 218 -3.07 -24.77 36.97
C VAL A 218 -3.93 -25.29 38.13
N PHE A 219 -5.25 -25.22 38.01
CA PHE A 219 -6.21 -25.51 39.09
C PHE A 219 -7.21 -26.64 38.78
N GLY A 220 -7.12 -27.24 37.59
CA GLY A 220 -8.05 -28.26 37.11
C GLY A 220 -7.45 -29.64 36.97
#